data_AF-A0A967ZBI4-F1
#
_entry.id   AF-A0A967ZBI4-F1
#
_cell.length_a   1.000
_cell.length_b   1.000
_cell.length_c   1.000
_cell.angle_alpha   90.00
_cell.angle_beta   90.00
_cell.angle_gamma   90.00
#
_symmetry.space_group_name_H-M   'P 1'
#
loop_
_entity.id
_entity.type
_entity.pdbx_description
1 polymer ?
#
loop_
_entity_poly.entity_id
_entity_poly.type
_entity_poly.pdbx_seq_one_letter_code
_entity_poly.pdbx_strand_id
1 'polypeptide(L)'
;MSVEPVVTNMPASDWSAEQSAELYRVASWGDPYFSVSAAGNVAVHPIDDSALSIDLPDVVAELNKRGVQLPVLVRFQDILRMQVRRLNEAFADAIAESGYSNAFRGVYPIKVNQLHEVVDEVLDAGRPYGLGLECGSKAELVAALANLPDDDTLLVCNGVKDQTMLSLIVSAQQLGRNVLPV
;
A
#
# COMPACT_ATOMS: atom_id res chain seq x y z
N MET A 1 21.51 60.60 -15.33
CA MET A 1 22.52 59.53 -15.20
C MET A 1 21.73 58.24 -15.20
N SER A 2 21.61 57.61 -16.38
CA SER A 2 20.76 56.45 -16.61
C SER A 2 21.51 55.21 -16.12
N VAL A 3 20.97 54.52 -15.13
CA VAL A 3 21.54 53.25 -14.65
C VAL A 3 20.93 52.15 -15.52
N GLU A 4 21.73 51.57 -16.41
CA GLU A 4 21.33 50.36 -17.11
C GLU A 4 21.29 49.18 -16.11
N PRO A 5 20.30 48.29 -16.20
CA PRO A 5 20.25 47.12 -15.34
C PRO A 5 21.37 46.16 -15.75
N VAL A 6 22.21 45.80 -14.78
CA VAL A 6 23.17 44.70 -14.94
C VAL A 6 22.34 43.42 -15.09
N VAL A 7 22.25 42.91 -16.30
CA VAL A 7 21.73 41.56 -16.56
C VAL A 7 22.79 40.59 -16.05
N THR A 8 22.63 40.14 -14.80
CA THR A 8 23.39 38.98 -14.31
C THR A 8 22.90 37.76 -15.06
N ASN A 9 23.60 37.40 -16.14
CA ASN A 9 23.44 36.12 -16.81
C ASN A 9 23.92 35.05 -15.82
N MET A 10 23.04 34.56 -14.95
CA MET A 10 23.33 33.36 -14.18
C MET A 10 23.58 32.25 -15.20
N PRO A 11 24.71 31.54 -15.18
CA PRO A 11 24.85 30.36 -16.02
C PRO A 11 23.67 29.46 -15.68
N ALA A 12 22.91 29.03 -16.71
CA ALA A 12 21.92 27.99 -16.54
C ALA A 12 22.63 26.84 -15.84
N SER A 13 22.19 26.46 -14.64
CA SER A 13 22.81 25.30 -13.99
C SER A 13 22.55 24.11 -14.91
N ASP A 14 23.59 23.33 -15.22
CA ASP A 14 23.50 22.06 -15.96
C ASP A 14 22.74 20.97 -15.17
N TRP A 15 21.73 21.36 -14.38
CA TRP A 15 21.00 20.52 -13.47
C TRP A 15 19.98 19.68 -14.24
N SER A 16 20.17 18.37 -14.24
CA SER A 16 19.32 17.43 -14.98
C SER A 16 18.33 16.68 -14.07
N ALA A 17 17.32 16.06 -14.68
CA ALA A 17 16.37 15.21 -13.96
C ALA A 17 17.07 14.01 -13.30
N GLU A 18 18.09 13.46 -13.95
CA GLU A 18 18.91 12.35 -13.45
C GLU A 18 19.69 12.78 -12.20
N GLN A 19 20.25 13.99 -12.19
CA GLN A 19 20.94 14.53 -11.02
C GLN A 19 19.99 14.75 -9.84
N SER A 20 18.75 15.19 -10.09
CA SER A 20 17.70 15.22 -9.05
C SER A 20 17.38 13.81 -8.53
N ALA A 21 17.22 12.84 -9.42
CA ALA A 21 16.90 11.45 -9.06
C ALA A 21 18.01 10.82 -8.21
N GLU A 22 19.28 11.11 -8.53
CA GLU A 22 20.46 10.68 -7.78
C GLU A 22 20.55 11.38 -6.43
N LEU A 23 20.42 12.71 -6.39
CA LEU A 23 20.47 13.51 -5.17
C LEU A 23 19.45 13.04 -4.14
N TYR A 24 18.20 12.82 -4.58
CA TYR A 24 17.11 12.33 -3.71
C TYR A 24 17.03 10.81 -3.62
N ARG A 25 17.94 10.11 -4.29
CA ARG A 25 18.04 8.64 -4.30
C ARG A 25 16.71 7.94 -4.59
N VAL A 26 15.93 8.49 -5.53
CA VAL A 26 14.56 8.02 -5.80
C VAL A 26 14.54 6.53 -6.14
N ALA A 27 15.51 6.06 -6.94
CA ALA A 27 15.65 4.65 -7.29
C ALA A 27 15.89 3.71 -6.09
N SER A 28 16.35 4.21 -4.93
CA SER A 28 16.64 3.37 -3.76
C SER A 28 15.39 3.03 -2.93
N TRP A 29 14.36 3.87 -2.96
CA TRP A 29 13.15 3.70 -2.15
C TRP A 29 11.86 3.67 -2.99
N GLY A 30 11.93 4.21 -4.20
CA GLY A 30 10.80 4.35 -5.10
C GLY A 30 10.53 3.12 -5.94
N ASP A 31 11.54 2.29 -6.22
CA ASP A 31 11.41 1.15 -7.12
C ASP A 31 10.39 0.10 -6.62
N PRO A 32 9.44 -0.38 -7.46
CA PRO A 32 9.21 -0.01 -8.86
C PRO A 32 8.21 1.16 -9.05
N TYR A 33 7.59 1.64 -7.97
CA TYR A 33 6.40 2.50 -8.03
C TYR A 33 6.65 3.99 -8.24
N PHE A 34 7.84 4.52 -7.95
CA PHE A 34 8.15 5.94 -8.01
C PHE A 34 9.46 6.21 -8.73
N SER A 35 9.45 7.22 -9.59
CA SER A 35 10.62 7.65 -10.36
C SER A 35 10.60 9.15 -10.63
N VAL A 36 11.66 9.65 -11.28
CA VAL A 36 11.68 11.01 -11.85
C VAL A 36 11.53 10.89 -13.37
N SER A 37 10.53 11.55 -13.94
CA SER A 37 10.27 11.53 -15.39
C SER A 37 11.30 12.37 -16.15
N ALA A 38 11.36 12.22 -17.48
CA ALA A 38 12.23 13.04 -18.33
C ALA A 38 11.94 14.55 -18.25
N ALA A 39 10.72 14.92 -17.82
CA ALA A 39 10.35 16.31 -17.56
C ALA A 39 10.82 16.81 -16.18
N GLY A 40 11.44 15.96 -15.36
CA GLY A 40 11.86 16.26 -13.99
C GLY A 40 10.75 16.14 -12.95
N ASN A 41 9.60 15.56 -13.30
CA ASN A 41 8.47 15.39 -12.38
C ASN A 41 8.60 14.08 -11.59
N VAL A 42 8.00 14.04 -10.39
CA VAL A 42 7.77 12.75 -9.72
C VAL A 42 6.68 11.99 -10.47
N ALA A 43 7.02 10.81 -10.95
CA ALA A 43 6.12 9.90 -11.65
C ALA A 43 5.81 8.67 -10.80
N VAL A 44 4.56 8.21 -10.88
CA VAL A 44 4.04 7.01 -10.20
C VAL A 44 3.71 5.94 -11.23
N HIS A 45 4.19 4.71 -10.97
CA HIS A 45 3.98 3.51 -11.77
C HIS A 45 3.16 2.52 -10.96
N PRO A 46 1.83 2.62 -10.96
CA PRO A 46 1.00 1.92 -9.98
C PRO A 46 0.83 0.41 -10.25
N ILE A 47 1.21 -0.06 -11.45
CA ILE A 47 1.01 -1.43 -11.92
C ILE A 47 2.33 -1.95 -12.49
N ASP A 48 2.78 -3.10 -12.03
CA ASP A 48 4.01 -3.75 -12.53
C ASP A 48 3.87 -4.12 -14.02
N ASP A 49 4.97 -4.07 -14.77
CA ASP A 49 5.05 -4.37 -16.22
C ASP A 49 4.08 -3.55 -17.11
N SER A 50 3.57 -2.42 -16.61
CA SER A 50 2.71 -1.51 -17.36
C SER A 50 3.49 -0.33 -17.91
N ALA A 51 3.06 0.19 -19.08
CA ALA A 51 3.53 1.47 -19.59
C ALA A 51 2.84 2.67 -18.91
N LEU A 52 1.92 2.43 -17.97
CA LEU A 52 1.20 3.47 -17.24
C LEU A 52 2.14 4.21 -16.29
N SER A 53 2.36 5.49 -16.56
CA SER A 53 3.09 6.43 -15.71
C SER A 53 2.22 7.65 -15.44
N ILE A 54 2.14 8.07 -14.18
CA ILE A 54 1.31 9.20 -13.73
C ILE A 54 2.21 10.27 -13.13
N ASP A 55 2.29 11.44 -13.76
CA ASP A 55 3.02 12.58 -13.22
C ASP A 55 2.21 13.23 -12.08
N LEU A 56 2.77 13.26 -10.87
CA LEU A 56 2.09 13.85 -9.69
C LEU A 56 1.69 15.32 -9.88
N PRO A 57 2.50 16.18 -10.54
CA PRO A 57 2.08 17.55 -10.82
C PRO A 57 0.78 17.65 -11.63
N ASP A 58 0.55 16.72 -12.57
CA ASP A 58 -0.68 16.70 -13.38
C ASP A 58 -1.89 16.31 -12.53
N VAL A 59 -1.72 15.36 -11.60
CA VAL A 59 -2.78 15.00 -10.62
C VAL A 59 -3.15 16.22 -9.78
N VAL A 60 -2.16 16.95 -9.25
CA VAL A 60 -2.40 18.16 -8.43
C VAL A 60 -3.05 19.27 -9.26
N ALA A 61 -2.60 19.47 -10.51
CA ALA A 61 -3.19 20.45 -11.41
C ALA A 61 -4.67 20.13 -11.70
N GLU A 62 -5.00 18.86 -11.92
CA GLU A 62 -6.37 18.42 -12.15
C GLU A 62 -7.27 18.57 -10.91
N LEU A 63 -6.74 18.26 -9.72
CA LEU A 63 -7.45 18.51 -8.45
C LEU A 63 -7.79 19.99 -8.26
N ASN A 64 -6.84 20.88 -8.54
CA ASN A 64 -7.05 22.32 -8.46
C ASN A 64 -8.11 22.81 -9.46
N LYS A 65 -8.12 22.28 -10.70
CA LYS A 65 -9.16 22.60 -11.70
C LYS A 65 -10.56 22.20 -11.24
N ARG A 66 -10.66 21.12 -10.45
CA ARG A 66 -11.91 20.65 -9.83
C ARG A 66 -12.29 21.40 -8.55
N GLY A 67 -11.50 22.39 -8.14
CA GLY A 67 -11.74 23.17 -6.92
C GLY A 67 -11.41 22.43 -5.63
N VAL A 68 -10.66 21.32 -5.70
CA VAL A 68 -10.19 20.60 -4.52
C VAL A 68 -9.05 21.39 -3.89
N GLN A 69 -9.21 21.78 -2.63
CA GLN A 69 -8.19 22.54 -1.90
C GLN A 69 -7.13 21.62 -1.28
N LEU A 70 -5.87 22.06 -1.33
CA LEU A 70 -4.75 21.41 -0.65
C LEU A 70 -4.77 21.75 0.86
N PRO A 71 -4.27 20.86 1.75
CA PRO A 71 -3.59 19.60 1.46
C PRO A 71 -4.55 18.45 1.09
N VAL A 72 -4.06 17.55 0.23
CA VAL A 72 -4.78 16.33 -0.18
C VAL A 72 -3.94 15.10 0.13
N LEU A 73 -4.60 13.99 0.43
CA LEU A 73 -3.98 12.67 0.52
C LEU A 73 -4.35 11.86 -0.73
N VAL A 74 -3.36 11.58 -1.57
CA VAL A 74 -3.53 10.75 -2.77
C VAL A 74 -3.17 9.30 -2.42
N ARG A 75 -4.09 8.38 -2.70
CA ARG A 75 -3.89 6.94 -2.51
C ARG A 75 -3.85 6.25 -3.87
N PHE A 76 -2.88 5.37 -4.06
CA PHE A 76 -2.78 4.51 -5.24
C PHE A 76 -3.13 3.08 -4.82
N GLN A 77 -4.39 2.68 -5.03
CA GLN A 77 -4.89 1.36 -4.62
C GLN A 77 -4.18 0.22 -5.36
N ASP A 78 -3.84 0.42 -6.63
CA ASP A 78 -3.11 -0.57 -7.42
C ASP A 78 -1.73 -0.92 -6.83
N ILE A 79 -1.03 0.04 -6.20
CA ILE A 79 0.24 -0.24 -5.52
C ILE A 79 0.00 -1.23 -4.35
N LEU A 80 -1.11 -1.10 -3.62
CA LEU A 80 -1.45 -2.05 -2.57
C LEU A 80 -1.70 -3.44 -3.16
N ARG A 81 -2.45 -3.54 -4.27
CA ARG A 81 -2.68 -4.79 -5.00
C ARG A 81 -1.36 -5.44 -5.41
N MET A 82 -0.45 -4.68 -6.02
CA MET A 82 0.86 -5.18 -6.47
C MET A 82 1.72 -5.64 -5.30
N GLN A 83 1.75 -4.92 -4.19
CA GLN A 83 2.51 -5.33 -3.01
C GLN A 83 1.98 -6.63 -2.38
N VAL A 84 0.66 -6.80 -2.31
CA VAL A 84 0.05 -8.06 -1.84
C VAL A 84 0.45 -9.21 -2.77
N ARG A 85 0.32 -9.02 -4.08
CA ARG A 85 0.70 -10.02 -5.08
C ARG A 85 2.18 -10.39 -4.99
N ARG A 86 3.07 -9.41 -5.02
CA ARG A 86 4.53 -9.58 -4.99
C ARG A 86 4.98 -10.35 -3.74
N LEU A 87 4.41 -10.05 -2.58
CA LEU A 87 4.72 -10.77 -1.34
C LEU A 87 4.34 -12.25 -1.45
N ASN A 88 3.13 -12.55 -1.91
CA ASN A 88 2.66 -13.93 -2.01
C ASN A 88 3.41 -14.73 -3.09
N GLU A 89 3.69 -14.12 -4.24
CA GLU A 89 4.47 -14.75 -5.32
C GLU A 89 5.90 -15.03 -4.88
N ALA A 90 6.56 -14.11 -4.18
CA ALA A 90 7.90 -14.35 -3.64
C ALA A 90 7.96 -15.55 -2.69
N PHE A 91 6.93 -15.73 -1.85
CA PHE A 91 6.84 -16.93 -0.99
C PHE A 91 6.54 -18.19 -1.80
N ALA A 92 5.68 -18.11 -2.82
CA ALA A 92 5.37 -19.25 -3.69
C ALA A 92 6.62 -19.74 -4.43
N ASP A 93 7.43 -18.82 -4.96
CA ASP A 93 8.69 -19.12 -5.64
C ASP A 93 9.68 -19.78 -4.68
N ALA A 94 9.88 -19.22 -3.49
CA ALA A 94 10.78 -19.80 -2.48
C ALA A 94 10.33 -21.19 -2.01
N ILE A 95 9.02 -21.44 -1.90
CA ILE A 95 8.45 -22.75 -1.56
C ILE A 95 8.77 -23.76 -2.67
N ALA A 96 8.58 -23.38 -3.94
CA ALA A 96 8.86 -24.23 -5.09
C ALA A 96 10.37 -24.56 -5.19
N GLU A 97 11.23 -23.56 -5.03
CA GLU A 97 12.69 -23.74 -5.09
C GLU A 97 13.24 -24.62 -3.96
N SER A 98 12.67 -24.51 -2.75
CA SER A 98 13.10 -25.28 -1.58
C SER A 98 12.48 -26.68 -1.50
N GLY A 99 11.47 -26.98 -2.32
CA GLY A 99 10.72 -28.23 -2.24
C GLY A 99 9.88 -28.35 -0.95
N TYR A 100 9.49 -27.21 -0.37
CA TYR A 100 8.65 -27.20 0.83
C TYR A 100 7.23 -27.70 0.49
N SER A 101 6.65 -28.53 1.36
CA SER A 101 5.43 -29.29 1.07
C SER A 101 4.12 -28.63 1.52
N ASN A 102 4.18 -27.42 2.06
CA ASN A 102 3.01 -26.70 2.57
C ASN A 102 2.93 -25.29 1.94
N ALA A 103 1.83 -24.58 2.20
CA ALA A 103 1.55 -23.28 1.59
C ALA A 103 1.89 -22.11 2.53
N PHE A 104 2.25 -20.98 1.94
CA PHE A 104 2.26 -19.69 2.62
C PHE A 104 0.83 -19.12 2.64
N ARG A 105 0.44 -18.54 3.78
CA ARG A 105 -0.81 -17.79 3.93
C ARG A 105 -0.54 -16.50 4.70
N GLY A 106 -0.62 -15.37 4.02
CA GLY A 106 -0.42 -14.07 4.64
C GLY A 106 -1.60 -13.65 5.52
N VAL A 107 -1.34 -12.80 6.52
CA VAL A 107 -2.37 -12.09 7.28
C VAL A 107 -2.04 -10.59 7.31
N TYR A 108 -3.04 -9.75 7.07
CA TYR A 108 -2.89 -8.30 7.14
C TYR A 108 -3.24 -7.78 8.54
N PRO A 109 -2.28 -7.21 9.28
CA PRO A 109 -2.52 -6.65 10.60
C PRO A 109 -3.26 -5.31 10.47
N ILE A 110 -4.56 -5.30 10.75
CA ILE A 110 -5.41 -4.12 10.51
C ILE A 110 -4.98 -2.92 11.37
N LYS A 111 -4.23 -3.16 12.45
CA LYS A 111 -3.65 -2.12 13.32
C LYS A 111 -2.80 -1.10 12.56
N VAL A 112 -2.25 -1.49 11.40
CA VAL A 112 -1.40 -0.61 10.57
C VAL A 112 -2.25 0.41 9.81
N ASN A 113 -3.42 0.01 9.31
CA ASN A 113 -4.40 0.89 8.69
C ASN A 113 -5.80 0.24 8.69
N GLN A 114 -6.68 0.75 9.55
CA GLN A 114 -8.03 0.21 9.76
C GLN A 114 -9.06 0.73 8.74
N LEU A 115 -8.66 1.58 7.78
CA LEU A 115 -9.59 2.15 6.81
C LEU A 115 -10.18 1.04 5.94
N HIS A 116 -11.51 1.02 5.85
CA HIS A 116 -12.26 0.01 5.09
C HIS A 116 -11.75 -0.12 3.65
N GLU A 117 -11.54 1.01 2.96
CA GLU A 117 -11.02 1.03 1.58
C GLU A 117 -9.63 0.38 1.42
N VAL A 118 -8.80 0.35 2.47
CA VAL A 118 -7.49 -0.30 2.42
C VAL A 118 -7.62 -1.77 2.76
N VAL A 119 -8.42 -2.10 3.78
CA VAL A 119 -8.65 -3.49 4.20
C VAL A 119 -9.33 -4.29 3.09
N ASP A 120 -10.36 -3.72 2.46
CA ASP A 120 -11.11 -4.34 1.36
C ASP A 120 -10.20 -4.61 0.15
N GLU A 121 -9.38 -3.62 -0.22
CA GLU A 121 -8.43 -3.73 -1.32
C GLU A 121 -7.34 -4.79 -1.06
N VAL A 122 -6.81 -4.85 0.16
CA VAL A 122 -5.84 -5.88 0.56
C VAL A 122 -6.46 -7.28 0.55
N LEU A 123 -7.70 -7.43 1.01
CA LEU A 123 -8.40 -8.71 1.02
C LEU A 123 -8.76 -9.17 -0.39
N ASP A 124 -9.23 -8.27 -1.25
CA ASP A 124 -9.56 -8.58 -2.64
C ASP A 124 -8.31 -9.06 -3.40
N ALA A 125 -7.21 -8.30 -3.33
CA ALA A 125 -5.94 -8.68 -3.92
C ALA A 125 -5.38 -9.98 -3.33
N GLY A 126 -5.62 -10.22 -2.04
CA GLY A 126 -5.13 -11.37 -1.30
C GLY A 126 -5.98 -12.64 -1.45
N ARG A 127 -7.21 -12.53 -1.97
CA ARG A 127 -8.17 -13.66 -2.09
C ARG A 127 -7.58 -14.87 -2.83
N PRO A 128 -6.88 -14.74 -3.97
CA PRO A 128 -6.28 -15.88 -4.67
C PRO A 128 -5.25 -16.65 -3.83
N TYR A 129 -4.65 -15.98 -2.83
CA TYR A 129 -3.63 -16.52 -1.94
C TYR A 129 -4.20 -16.93 -0.57
N GLY A 130 -5.51 -16.82 -0.38
CA GLY A 130 -6.18 -17.09 0.88
C GLY A 130 -5.80 -16.11 2.00
N LEU A 131 -5.34 -14.89 1.68
CA LEU A 131 -4.90 -13.91 2.68
C LEU A 131 -5.99 -13.64 3.73
N GLY A 132 -5.59 -13.56 5.00
CA GLY A 132 -6.46 -13.28 6.13
C GLY A 132 -6.22 -11.93 6.78
N LEU A 133 -6.86 -11.70 7.93
CA LEU A 133 -6.64 -10.52 8.77
C LEU A 133 -6.00 -10.91 10.11
N GLU A 134 -5.31 -9.95 10.72
CA GLU A 134 -4.89 -10.01 12.11
C GLU A 134 -5.47 -8.82 12.88
N CYS A 135 -5.95 -9.09 14.09
CA CYS A 135 -6.41 -8.08 15.03
C CYS A 135 -5.72 -8.25 16.39
N GLY A 136 -5.35 -7.15 17.04
CA GLY A 136 -4.66 -7.14 18.33
C GLY A 136 -5.51 -6.63 19.50
N SER A 137 -6.77 -6.27 19.27
CA SER A 137 -7.67 -5.74 20.29
C SER A 137 -9.12 -6.11 20.05
N LYS A 138 -9.96 -5.96 21.06
CA LYS A 138 -11.42 -6.16 20.97
C LYS A 138 -12.09 -5.25 19.93
N ALA A 139 -11.67 -3.99 19.81
CA ALA A 139 -12.21 -3.07 18.81
C ALA A 139 -11.83 -3.52 17.40
N GLU A 140 -10.57 -3.93 17.22
CA GLU A 140 -10.07 -4.46 15.94
C GLU A 140 -10.73 -5.79 15.58
N LEU A 141 -11.03 -6.67 16.55
CA LEU A 141 -11.77 -7.90 16.31
C LEU A 141 -13.16 -7.61 15.71
N VAL A 142 -13.89 -6.67 16.30
CA VAL A 142 -15.22 -6.27 15.79
C VAL A 142 -15.11 -5.68 14.38
N ALA A 143 -14.12 -4.82 14.14
CA ALA A 143 -13.87 -4.26 12.82
C ALA A 143 -13.50 -5.34 11.80
N ALA A 144 -12.60 -6.26 12.14
CA ALA A 144 -12.18 -7.35 11.27
C ALA A 144 -13.35 -8.26 10.89
N LEU A 145 -14.16 -8.69 11.87
CA LEU A 145 -15.31 -9.56 11.65
C LEU A 145 -16.32 -8.98 10.65
N ALA A 146 -16.49 -7.65 10.64
CA ALA A 146 -17.37 -6.96 9.70
C ALA A 146 -16.82 -6.90 8.26
N ASN A 147 -15.52 -7.11 8.08
CA ASN A 147 -14.82 -7.02 6.79
C ASN A 147 -14.41 -8.40 6.24
N LEU A 148 -14.75 -9.51 6.90
CA LEU A 148 -14.43 -10.84 6.37
C LEU A 148 -15.32 -11.12 5.14
N PRO A 149 -14.73 -11.46 3.98
CA PRO A 149 -15.48 -11.63 2.74
C PRO A 149 -16.22 -12.97 2.68
N ASP A 150 -15.78 -13.97 3.45
CA ASP A 150 -16.39 -15.29 3.56
C ASP A 150 -16.05 -15.94 4.91
N ASP A 151 -16.61 -17.14 5.15
CA ASP A 151 -16.46 -17.87 6.42
C ASP A 151 -15.07 -18.53 6.55
N ASP A 152 -14.39 -18.79 5.42
CA ASP A 152 -13.08 -19.46 5.35
C ASP A 152 -11.89 -18.50 5.50
N THR A 153 -12.14 -17.19 5.36
CA THR A 153 -11.11 -16.16 5.54
C THR A 153 -10.57 -16.21 6.96
N LEU A 154 -9.25 -16.42 7.06
CA LEU A 154 -8.55 -16.56 8.32
C LEU A 154 -8.53 -15.22 9.08
N LEU A 155 -8.98 -15.23 10.33
CA LEU A 155 -8.82 -14.13 11.26
C LEU A 155 -7.98 -14.56 12.46
N VAL A 156 -6.80 -13.96 12.60
CA VAL A 156 -5.88 -14.21 13.70
C VAL A 156 -6.09 -13.17 14.81
N CYS A 157 -6.38 -13.64 16.02
CA CYS A 157 -6.63 -12.78 17.18
C CYS A 157 -5.44 -12.81 18.14
N ASN A 158 -4.63 -11.75 18.10
CA ASN A 158 -3.53 -11.53 19.02
C ASN A 158 -3.93 -10.55 20.15
N GLY A 159 -2.97 -10.15 20.98
CA GLY A 159 -3.15 -9.18 22.06
C GLY A 159 -3.75 -9.77 23.33
N VAL A 160 -4.08 -8.87 24.27
CA VAL A 160 -4.65 -9.24 25.58
C VAL A 160 -6.10 -9.67 25.41
N LYS A 161 -6.40 -10.89 25.86
CA LYS A 161 -7.72 -11.51 25.72
C LYS A 161 -8.44 -11.50 27.07
N ASP A 162 -9.32 -10.52 27.25
CA ASP A 162 -10.25 -10.51 28.37
C ASP A 162 -11.45 -11.45 28.10
N GLN A 163 -12.30 -11.65 29.12
CA GLN A 163 -13.48 -12.49 29.02
C GLN A 163 -14.38 -12.09 27.84
N THR A 164 -14.51 -10.79 27.56
CA THR A 164 -15.34 -10.30 26.46
C THR A 164 -14.74 -10.68 25.11
N MET A 165 -13.45 -10.49 24.91
CA MET A 165 -12.77 -10.85 23.67
C MET A 165 -12.83 -12.35 23.41
N LEU A 166 -12.61 -13.17 24.43
CA LEU A 166 -12.77 -14.63 24.30
C LEU A 166 -14.20 -15.02 23.95
N SER A 167 -15.21 -14.38 24.57
CA SER A 167 -16.61 -14.64 24.27
C SER A 167 -16.97 -14.27 22.83
N LEU A 168 -16.42 -13.17 22.31
CA LEU A 168 -16.59 -12.76 20.92
C LEU A 168 -15.95 -13.75 19.95
N ILE A 169 -14.72 -14.22 20.23
CA ILE A 169 -14.02 -15.21 19.42
C ILE A 169 -14.83 -16.51 19.33
N VAL A 170 -15.29 -17.03 20.48
CA VAL A 170 -16.11 -18.26 20.52
C VAL A 170 -17.43 -18.06 19.77
N SER A 171 -18.08 -16.91 19.93
CA SER A 171 -19.32 -16.60 19.21
C SER A 171 -19.09 -16.56 17.70
N ALA A 172 -17.99 -15.97 17.24
CA ALA A 172 -17.64 -15.93 15.82
C ALA A 172 -17.36 -17.34 15.27
N GLN A 173 -16.66 -18.19 16.02
CA GLN A 173 -16.44 -19.59 15.65
C GLN A 173 -17.76 -20.38 15.57
N GLN A 174 -18.70 -20.14 16.49
CA GLN A 174 -20.04 -20.75 16.45
C GLN A 174 -20.88 -20.30 15.25
N LEU A 175 -20.60 -19.10 14.72
CA LEU A 175 -21.18 -18.59 13.47
C LEU A 175 -20.48 -19.13 12.22
N GLY A 176 -19.51 -20.04 12.37
CA GLY A 176 -18.79 -20.67 11.26
C GLY A 176 -17.55 -19.89 10.78
N ARG A 177 -17.19 -18.77 11.42
CA ARG A 177 -16.02 -17.97 11.02
C ARG A 177 -14.71 -18.65 11.42
N ASN A 178 -13.73 -18.64 10.53
CA ASN A 178 -12.37 -19.13 10.77
C ASN A 178 -11.52 -18.16 11.62
N VAL A 179 -11.85 -18.06 12.91
CA VAL A 179 -11.18 -17.19 13.89
C VAL A 179 -10.25 -17.99 14.79
N LEU A 180 -8.98 -17.62 14.87
CA LEU A 180 -7.96 -18.31 15.67
C LEU A 180 -7.33 -17.38 16.71
N PRO A 181 -7.49 -17.65 18.02
CA PRO A 181 -6.71 -16.98 19.05
C PRO A 181 -5.27 -17.52 19.06
N VAL A 182 -4.28 -16.62 19.10
CA VAL A 182 -2.83 -16.91 19.25
C VAL A 182 -2.25 -16.27 20.49
#